data_AF-A0A1H6S2J7-F1
#
_entry.id   AF-A0A1H6S2J7-F1
#
_cell.length_a   1.000
_cell.length_b   1.000
_cell.length_c   1.000
_cell.angle_alpha   90.00
_cell.angle_beta   90.00
_cell.angle_gamma   90.00
#
_symmetry.space_group_name_H-M   'P 1'
#
loop_
_entity.id
_entity.type
_entity.pdbx_description
1 polymer ?
#
loop_
_entity_poly.entity_id
_entity_poly.type
_entity_poly.pdbx_seq_one_letter_code
_entity_poly.pdbx_strand_id
1 'polypeptide(L)'
;MPTSPDDTDHAPTVDAVDDTPTISCSRCDQSWELTYELETLYAGNQAFEQFALDHKRHTGHFPDDISPWVVDCQQCRDEDAYLDERPARRWAETHARHTGHPVRLTYEADEIDTVVTPDSP
;
A
#
# COMPACT_ATOMS: atom_id res chain seq x y z
N MET A 1 58.97 -28.35 -8.22
CA MET A 1 58.38 -27.14 -7.62
C MET A 1 57.02 -26.93 -8.28
N PRO A 2 55.90 -27.11 -7.58
CA PRO A 2 54.57 -26.80 -8.10
C PRO A 2 54.22 -25.35 -7.77
N THR A 3 53.67 -24.60 -8.72
CA THR A 3 52.88 -23.40 -8.40
C THR A 3 51.62 -23.47 -9.25
N SER A 4 50.53 -23.84 -8.58
CA SER A 4 49.17 -23.79 -9.10
C SER A 4 48.87 -22.41 -9.67
N PRO A 5 48.15 -22.30 -10.81
CA PRO A 5 47.38 -21.10 -11.06
C PRO A 5 46.24 -21.09 -10.04
N ASP A 6 46.31 -20.15 -9.10
CA ASP A 6 45.15 -19.74 -8.31
C ASP A 6 44.17 -19.12 -9.30
N ASP A 7 43.23 -19.94 -9.76
CA ASP A 7 42.02 -19.49 -10.42
C ASP A 7 41.24 -18.75 -9.33
N THR A 8 41.52 -17.47 -9.21
CA THR A 8 40.74 -16.56 -8.39
C THR A 8 39.33 -16.64 -8.96
N ASP A 9 38.51 -17.46 -8.31
CA ASP A 9 37.06 -17.52 -8.41
C ASP A 9 36.54 -16.11 -8.10
N HIS A 10 36.61 -15.25 -9.11
CA HIS A 10 35.85 -14.03 -9.17
C HIS A 10 34.43 -14.47 -9.50
N ALA A 11 33.77 -15.09 -8.52
CA ALA A 11 32.35 -15.20 -8.49
C ALA A 11 31.83 -13.78 -8.76
N PRO A 12 31.04 -13.56 -9.83
CA PRO A 12 30.41 -12.28 -10.02
C PRO A 12 29.61 -12.02 -8.75
N THR A 13 29.94 -10.93 -8.06
CA THR A 13 29.10 -10.39 -6.99
C THR A 13 27.72 -10.25 -7.60
N VAL A 14 26.80 -11.14 -7.22
CA VAL A 14 25.39 -10.94 -7.51
C VAL A 14 25.08 -9.57 -6.95
N ASP A 15 24.81 -8.60 -7.82
CA ASP A 15 24.28 -7.32 -7.41
C ASP A 15 23.11 -7.64 -6.48
N ALA A 16 23.29 -7.33 -5.19
CA ALA A 16 22.21 -7.44 -4.23
C ALA A 16 21.12 -6.52 -4.79
N VAL A 17 20.05 -7.12 -5.30
CA VAL A 17 18.86 -6.39 -5.70
C VAL A 17 18.45 -5.58 -4.48
N ASP A 18 18.59 -4.26 -4.59
CA ASP A 18 18.07 -3.34 -3.60
C ASP A 18 16.55 -3.37 -3.73
N ASP A 19 15.93 -4.37 -3.12
CA ASP A 19 14.48 -4.56 -3.06
C ASP A 19 13.84 -3.58 -2.05
N THR A 20 14.54 -2.50 -1.68
CA THR A 20 13.98 -1.47 -0.82
C THR A 20 12.86 -0.74 -1.57
N PRO A 21 11.61 -0.81 -1.09
CA PRO A 21 10.53 -0.08 -1.70
C PRO A 21 10.75 1.42 -1.51
N THR A 22 10.66 2.13 -2.62
CA THR A 22 10.76 3.59 -2.68
C THR A 22 9.37 4.17 -2.87
N ILE A 23 9.01 5.18 -2.08
CA ILE A 23 7.78 5.96 -2.27
C ILE A 23 8.13 7.27 -2.94
N SER A 24 7.42 7.61 -4.01
CA SER A 24 7.57 8.90 -4.70
C SER A 24 6.25 9.68 -4.72
N CYS A 25 6.35 11.00 -4.61
CA CYS A 25 5.22 11.90 -4.75
C CYS A 25 5.61 13.07 -5.64
N SER A 26 5.20 13.00 -6.90
CA SER A 26 5.40 14.01 -7.93
C SER A 26 4.78 15.37 -7.56
N ARG A 27 3.70 15.36 -6.77
CA ARG A 27 3.05 16.60 -6.30
C ARG A 27 3.85 17.34 -5.23
N CYS A 28 4.66 16.60 -4.47
CA CYS A 28 5.55 17.14 -3.45
C CYS A 28 6.98 17.32 -3.97
N ASP A 29 7.29 16.85 -5.18
CA ASP A 29 8.64 16.76 -5.75
C ASP A 29 9.64 16.06 -4.81
N GLN A 30 9.18 15.00 -4.12
CA GLN A 30 10.00 14.24 -3.16
C GLN A 30 9.85 12.73 -3.32
N SER A 31 10.94 12.03 -3.03
CA SER A 31 11.02 10.58 -3.00
C SER A 31 11.71 10.15 -1.70
N TRP A 32 11.24 9.07 -1.11
CA TRP A 32 11.73 8.50 0.14
C TRP A 32 12.04 7.03 -0.05
N GLU A 33 13.30 6.66 0.19
CA GLU A 33 13.73 5.26 0.29
C GLU A 33 13.42 4.78 1.70
N LEU A 34 12.57 3.76 1.83
CA LEU A 34 12.13 3.26 3.14
C LEU A 34 13.14 2.28 3.79
N THR A 35 14.42 2.35 3.40
CA THR A 35 15.49 1.42 3.84
C THR A 35 15.58 1.34 5.36
N TYR A 36 15.55 2.51 6.02
CA TYR A 36 15.66 2.57 7.49
C TYR A 36 14.42 1.98 8.18
N GLU A 37 13.22 2.30 7.71
CA GLU A 37 11.96 1.92 8.35
C GLU A 37 11.65 0.42 8.19
N LEU A 38 12.13 -0.20 7.12
CA LEU A 38 11.91 -1.62 6.86
C LEU A 38 12.95 -2.52 7.53
N GLU A 39 14.22 -2.12 7.49
CA GLU A 39 15.31 -2.93 8.07
C GLU A 39 15.49 -2.69 9.57
N THR A 40 15.26 -1.47 10.07
CA THR A 40 15.52 -1.10 11.47
C THR A 40 14.31 -1.29 12.38
N LEU A 41 13.07 -1.07 11.87
CA LEU A 41 11.86 -1.13 12.70
C LEU A 41 11.09 -2.45 12.59
N TYR A 42 11.52 -3.40 11.75
CA TYR A 42 10.81 -4.67 11.48
C TYR A 42 9.31 -4.48 11.16
N ALA A 43 8.94 -3.32 10.62
CA ALA A 43 7.55 -2.98 10.36
C ALA A 43 6.98 -3.75 9.15
N GLY A 44 7.84 -4.32 8.31
CA GLY A 44 7.44 -4.97 7.05
C GLY A 44 6.60 -4.03 6.18
N ASN A 45 5.73 -4.57 5.35
CA ASN A 45 4.85 -3.80 4.46
C ASN A 45 3.91 -2.80 5.19
N GLN A 46 3.83 -2.83 6.53
CA GLN A 46 3.05 -1.88 7.31
C GLN A 46 3.69 -0.48 7.38
N ALA A 47 5.04 -0.36 7.27
CA ALA A 47 5.69 0.96 7.21
C ALA A 47 5.24 1.75 5.99
N PHE A 48 5.19 1.08 4.84
CA PHE A 48 4.68 1.62 3.59
C PHE A 48 3.21 2.08 3.73
N GLU A 49 2.38 1.26 4.38
CA GLU A 49 0.97 1.62 4.59
C GLU A 49 0.80 2.83 5.49
N GLN A 50 1.51 2.87 6.62
CA GLN A 50 1.45 4.00 7.53
C GLN A 50 1.97 5.28 6.89
N PHE A 51 3.06 5.21 6.11
CA PHE A 51 3.58 6.36 5.37
C PHE A 51 2.53 6.91 4.40
N ALA A 52 1.91 6.06 3.59
CA ALA A 52 0.92 6.51 2.61
C ALA A 52 -0.31 7.14 3.28
N LEU A 53 -0.81 6.55 4.38
CA LEU A 53 -1.92 7.10 5.16
C LEU A 53 -1.55 8.42 5.85
N ASP A 54 -0.34 8.52 6.41
CA ASP A 54 0.14 9.73 7.07
C ASP A 54 0.41 10.86 6.07
N HIS A 55 1.02 10.55 4.93
CA HIS A 55 1.21 11.48 3.82
C HIS A 55 -0.15 12.03 3.37
N LYS A 56 -1.15 11.19 3.13
CA LYS A 56 -2.52 11.64 2.81
C LYS A 56 -3.10 12.56 3.87
N ARG A 57 -2.90 12.28 5.16
CA ARG A 57 -3.40 13.13 6.26
C ARG A 57 -2.73 14.50 6.31
N HIS A 58 -1.44 14.58 5.98
CA HIS A 58 -0.67 15.82 6.02
C HIS A 58 -0.75 16.64 4.73
N THR A 59 -0.80 15.99 3.56
CA THR A 59 -0.73 16.64 2.25
C THR A 59 -2.06 16.62 1.48
N GLY A 60 -3.05 15.85 1.96
CA GLY A 60 -4.36 15.71 1.34
C GLY A 60 -4.42 14.80 0.12
N HIS A 61 -3.31 14.14 -0.25
CA HIS A 61 -3.24 13.23 -1.40
C HIS A 61 -2.38 12.01 -1.11
N PHE A 62 -2.59 10.93 -1.86
CA PHE A 62 -1.71 9.76 -1.80
C PHE A 62 -0.46 9.95 -2.68
N PRO A 63 0.66 9.29 -2.34
CA PRO A 63 1.83 9.19 -3.23
C PRO A 63 1.49 8.51 -4.57
N ASP A 64 2.36 8.67 -5.58
CA ASP A 64 2.02 8.38 -6.98
C ASP A 64 1.62 6.92 -7.25
N ASP A 65 2.36 5.96 -6.69
CA ASP A 65 2.12 4.53 -6.88
C ASP A 65 1.13 3.93 -5.87
N ILE A 66 0.43 4.78 -5.12
CA ILE A 66 -0.57 4.34 -4.13
C ILE A 66 -1.97 4.53 -4.70
N SER A 67 -2.60 3.42 -5.03
CA SER A 67 -4.03 3.35 -5.33
C SER A 67 -4.75 2.77 -4.12
N PRO A 68 -5.49 3.57 -3.32
CA PRO A 68 -6.23 3.05 -2.19
C PRO A 68 -7.55 2.40 -2.64
N TRP A 69 -8.04 1.48 -1.81
CA TRP A 69 -9.45 1.10 -1.77
C TRP A 69 -10.24 2.19 -1.05
N VAL A 70 -11.17 2.81 -1.76
CA VAL A 70 -12.05 3.86 -1.23
C VAL A 70 -13.40 3.24 -0.88
N VAL A 71 -13.86 3.45 0.35
CA VAL A 71 -15.22 3.12 0.78
C VAL A 71 -16.04 4.39 0.92
N ASP A 72 -17.10 4.48 0.13
CA ASP A 72 -18.03 5.61 0.10
C ASP A 72 -19.43 5.11 0.46
N CYS A 73 -19.89 5.45 1.66
CA CYS A 73 -21.25 5.17 2.06
C CYS A 73 -22.18 6.20 1.44
N GLN A 74 -23.07 5.78 0.55
CA GLN A 74 -23.92 6.67 -0.26
C GLN A 74 -24.95 7.49 0.55
N GLN A 75 -25.02 7.28 1.87
CA GLN A 75 -25.92 7.98 2.78
C GLN A 75 -25.18 8.74 3.90
N CYS A 76 -23.97 8.31 4.25
CA CYS A 76 -23.16 8.98 5.26
C CYS A 76 -22.32 10.07 4.59
N ARG A 77 -21.77 10.96 5.41
CA ARG A 77 -20.87 12.02 4.91
C ARG A 77 -19.40 11.62 5.01
N ASP A 78 -19.15 10.39 5.45
CA ASP A 78 -17.83 9.86 5.75
C ASP A 78 -17.39 8.92 4.62
N GLU A 79 -16.25 9.24 4.04
CA GLU A 79 -15.48 8.38 3.14
C GLU A 79 -14.22 7.93 3.89
N ASP A 80 -13.83 6.67 3.71
CA ASP A 80 -12.60 6.14 4.28
C ASP A 80 -11.77 5.43 3.20
N ALA A 81 -10.47 5.31 3.45
CA ALA A 81 -9.52 4.76 2.48
C ALA A 81 -8.59 3.75 3.15
N TYR A 82 -8.38 2.63 2.47
CA TYR A 82 -7.57 1.50 2.91
C TYR A 82 -6.58 1.14 1.80
N LEU A 83 -5.41 0.60 2.14
CA LEU A 83 -4.46 0.18 1.09
C LEU A 83 -4.67 -1.25 0.63
N ASP A 84 -5.41 -2.05 1.40
CA ASP A 84 -5.77 -3.42 1.06
C ASP A 84 -7.29 -3.58 0.88
N GLU A 85 -7.69 -4.48 -0.04
CA GLU A 85 -9.10 -4.78 -0.31
C GLU A 85 -9.81 -5.33 0.92
N ARG A 86 -9.16 -6.28 1.62
CA ARG A 86 -9.76 -7.02 2.74
C ARG A 86 -10.27 -6.11 3.87
N PRO A 87 -9.47 -5.17 4.42
CA PRO A 87 -9.97 -4.26 5.43
C PRO A 87 -11.06 -3.34 4.89
N ALA A 88 -10.93 -2.84 3.64
CA ALA A 88 -11.94 -2.00 3.00
C ALA A 88 -13.30 -2.71 2.88
N ARG A 89 -13.29 -3.93 2.34
CA ARG A 89 -14.46 -4.78 2.18
C ARG A 89 -15.09 -5.15 3.52
N ARG A 90 -14.27 -5.53 4.51
CA ARG A 90 -14.76 -5.84 5.86
C ARG A 90 -15.47 -4.64 6.50
N TRP A 91 -14.91 -3.44 6.34
CA TRP A 91 -15.55 -2.22 6.78
C TRP A 91 -16.90 -2.03 6.07
N ALA A 92 -16.93 -2.14 4.74
CA ALA A 92 -18.14 -1.95 3.93
C ALA A 92 -19.25 -2.92 4.33
N GLU A 93 -18.94 -4.21 4.46
CA GLU A 93 -19.88 -5.25 4.91
C GLU A 93 -20.40 -4.98 6.33
N THR A 94 -19.52 -4.59 7.25
CA THR A 94 -19.90 -4.30 8.64
C THR A 94 -20.78 -3.06 8.71
N HIS A 95 -20.43 -2.02 7.99
CA HIS A 95 -21.17 -0.77 7.94
C HIS A 95 -22.56 -0.99 7.33
N ALA A 96 -22.64 -1.66 6.19
CA ALA A 96 -23.91 -1.97 5.53
C ALA A 96 -24.83 -2.80 6.43
N ARG A 97 -24.29 -3.79 7.15
CA ARG A 97 -25.07 -4.60 8.11
C ARG A 97 -25.60 -3.81 9.30
N HIS A 98 -24.81 -2.88 9.84
CA HIS A 98 -25.20 -2.13 11.03
C HIS A 98 -26.13 -0.96 10.73
N THR A 99 -25.96 -0.31 9.57
CA THR A 99 -26.69 0.91 9.21
C THR A 99 -27.79 0.66 8.19
N GLY A 100 -27.74 -0.44 7.44
CA GLY A 100 -28.60 -0.67 6.28
C GLY A 100 -28.22 0.18 5.06
N HIS A 101 -27.12 0.93 5.11
CA HIS A 101 -26.72 1.81 4.02
C HIS A 101 -25.91 1.03 2.97
N PRO A 102 -26.13 1.27 1.67
CA PRO A 102 -25.27 0.75 0.62
C PRO A 102 -23.92 1.47 0.63
N VAL A 103 -22.84 0.71 0.55
CA VAL A 103 -21.47 1.22 0.50
C VAL A 103 -20.88 0.89 -0.87
N ARG A 104 -20.38 1.91 -1.58
CA ARG A 104 -19.56 1.74 -2.77
C ARG A 104 -18.12 1.49 -2.34
N LEU A 105 -17.51 0.45 -2.90
CA LEU A 105 -16.11 0.09 -2.76
C LEU A 105 -15.44 0.29 -4.13
N THR A 106 -14.47 1.19 -4.18
CA THR A 106 -13.77 1.55 -5.43
C THR A 106 -12.28 1.29 -5.30
N TYR A 107 -11.64 0.80 -6.36
CA TYR A 107 -10.19 0.71 -6.47
C TYR A 107 -9.75 1.18 -7.85
N GLU A 108 -9.06 2.32 -7.89
CA GLU A 108 -8.76 3.02 -9.15
C GLU A 108 -7.75 2.29 -10.04
N ALA A 109 -6.78 1.58 -9.46
CA ALA A 109 -5.74 0.90 -10.25
C ALA A 109 -6.27 -0.25 -11.13
N ASP A 110 -7.32 -0.96 -10.70
CA ASP A 110 -7.93 -2.07 -11.46
C ASP A 110 -9.35 -1.75 -11.96
N GLU A 111 -9.76 -0.47 -11.93
CA GLU A 111 -11.12 -0.01 -12.30
C GLU A 111 -12.25 -0.82 -11.62
N ILE A 112 -12.04 -1.24 -10.36
CA ILE A 112 -13.03 -2.03 -9.63
C ILE A 112 -14.02 -1.07 -8.97
N ASP A 113 -15.31 -1.22 -9.29
CA ASP A 113 -16.43 -0.56 -8.61
C ASP A 113 -17.43 -1.64 -8.16
N THR A 114 -17.57 -1.81 -6.86
CA THR A 114 -18.49 -2.79 -6.27
C THR A 114 -19.39 -2.11 -5.26
N VAL A 115 -20.69 -2.42 -5.29
CA VAL A 115 -21.63 -1.93 -4.27
C VAL A 115 -21.96 -3.05 -3.29
N VAL A 116 -21.64 -2.83 -2.03
CA VAL A 116 -22.02 -3.69 -0.91
C VAL A 116 -23.35 -3.21 -0.35
N THR A 117 -24.38 -4.02 -0.50
CA THR A 117 -25.72 -3.79 0.08
C THR A 117 -25.88 -4.58 1.38
N PRO A 118 -26.73 -4.13 2.32
CA PRO A 118 -27.10 -4.98 3.44
C PRO A 118 -27.70 -6.30 2.95
N ASP A 119 -27.40 -7.40 3.65
CA ASP A 119 -28.16 -8.64 3.49
C ASP A 119 -29.63 -8.34 3.81
N SER A 120 -30.52 -8.56 2.84
CA SER A 120 -31.96 -8.45 3.07
C SER A 120 -32.38 -9.43 4.19
N PRO A 121 -33.25 -9.01 5.12
CA PRO A 121 -33.69 -9.84 6.25
C PRO A 121 -34.47 -11.09 5.83
#